data_AF-A0A2N5M650-F1
#
_entry.id   AF-A0A2N5M650-F1
#
_cell.length_a   1.000
_cell.length_b   1.000
_cell.length_c   1.000
_cell.angle_alpha   90.00
_cell.angle_beta   90.00
_cell.angle_gamma   90.00
#
_symmetry.space_group_name_H-M   'P 1'
#
loop_
_entity.id
_entity.type
_entity.pdbx_description
1 polymer ?
#
loop_
_entity_poly.entity_id
_entity_poly.type
_entity_poly.pdbx_seq_one_letter_code
_entity_poly.pdbx_strand_id
1 'polypeptide(L)'
;MQDISSVFNEFSNYLKDNLYEIEIVQIQSNVPPDLTYRNIVRDLSNCDKRIGDKDYAGAITSARTVVEGVCKENLTILGEKVTDENLSLPKLFNLLSKHLNLDSSNTKFEKSLKEITSGLSKVIQGLSEVRNQSSDSHSKTVNPQFHHAV
;
A
#
# COMPACT_ATOMS: atom_id res chain seq x y z
N MET A 1 6.52 -26.25 -11.63
CA MET A 1 6.17 -24.86 -11.99
C MET A 1 5.93 -24.89 -13.49
N GLN A 2 4.68 -24.82 -13.96
CA GLN A 2 4.40 -24.81 -15.39
C GLN A 2 4.98 -23.54 -16.00
N ASP A 3 5.74 -23.71 -17.07
CA ASP A 3 6.37 -22.62 -17.79
C ASP A 3 5.28 -21.71 -18.36
N ILE A 4 5.38 -20.39 -18.16
CA ILE A 4 4.36 -19.40 -18.58
C ILE A 4 4.02 -19.56 -20.07
N SER A 5 4.99 -19.99 -20.86
CA SER A 5 4.85 -20.32 -22.28
C SER A 5 3.78 -21.39 -22.54
N SER A 6 3.67 -22.42 -21.69
CA SER A 6 2.70 -23.51 -21.87
C SER A 6 1.25 -23.01 -21.75
N VAL A 7 0.99 -22.12 -20.79
CA VAL A 7 -0.32 -21.51 -20.59
C VAL A 7 -0.66 -20.58 -21.75
N PHE A 8 0.30 -19.78 -22.21
CA PHE A 8 0.09 -18.83 -23.31
C PHE A 8 -0.16 -19.50 -24.66
N ASN A 9 0.44 -20.67 -24.90
CA ASN A 9 0.33 -21.38 -26.17
C ASN A 9 -1.09 -21.85 -26.48
N GLU A 10 -1.85 -22.29 -25.47
CA GLU A 10 -3.24 -22.74 -25.65
C GLU A 10 -4.12 -21.59 -26.16
N PHE A 11 -4.02 -20.42 -25.54
CA PHE A 11 -4.73 -19.22 -25.99
C PHE A 11 -4.24 -18.74 -27.36
N SER A 12 -2.93 -18.79 -27.62
CA SER A 12 -2.38 -18.40 -28.91
C SER A 12 -2.87 -19.29 -30.05
N ASN A 13 -2.99 -20.59 -29.82
CA ASN A 13 -3.54 -21.55 -30.77
C ASN A 13 -5.03 -21.29 -31.01
N TYR A 14 -5.82 -21.12 -29.95
CA TYR A 14 -7.24 -20.78 -30.07
C TYR A 14 -7.46 -19.51 -30.91
N LEU A 15 -6.66 -18.47 -30.68
CA LEU A 15 -6.80 -17.21 -31.40
C LEU A 15 -6.45 -17.36 -32.89
N LYS A 16 -5.43 -18.18 -33.21
CA LYS A 16 -5.08 -18.54 -34.60
C LYS A 16 -6.17 -19.35 -35.28
N ASP A 17 -6.71 -20.36 -34.60
CA ASP A 17 -7.73 -21.25 -35.15
C ASP A 17 -9.04 -20.52 -35.46
N ASN A 18 -9.32 -19.44 -34.73
CA ASN A 18 -10.50 -18.59 -34.94
C ASN A 18 -10.21 -17.32 -35.79
N LEU A 19 -9.02 -17.22 -36.39
CA LEU A 19 -8.63 -16.11 -37.29
C LEU A 19 -8.79 -14.71 -36.65
N TYR A 20 -8.57 -14.58 -35.34
CA TYR A 20 -8.55 -13.28 -34.69
C TYR A 20 -7.23 -12.56 -34.99
N GLU A 21 -7.31 -11.31 -35.46
CA GLU A 21 -6.15 -10.42 -35.50
C GLU A 21 -5.78 -9.99 -34.08
N ILE A 22 -4.54 -10.25 -33.69
CA ILE A 22 -4.02 -9.88 -32.37
C ILE A 22 -3.05 -8.72 -32.56
N GLU A 23 -3.33 -7.59 -31.95
CA GLU A 23 -2.37 -6.51 -31.78
C GLU A 23 -1.72 -6.64 -30.40
N ILE A 24 -0.39 -6.83 -30.37
CA ILE A 24 0.35 -6.77 -29.11
C ILE A 24 0.55 -5.29 -28.77
N VAL A 25 -0.32 -4.76 -27.94
CA VAL A 25 -0.17 -3.41 -27.40
C VAL A 25 0.91 -3.45 -26.32
N GLN A 26 2.07 -2.86 -26.60
CA GLN A 26 3.09 -2.61 -25.58
C GLN A 26 2.60 -1.53 -24.63
N ILE A 27 2.07 -1.94 -23.48
CA ILE A 27 1.76 -1.02 -22.39
C ILE A 27 3.07 -0.69 -21.70
N GLN A 28 3.59 0.52 -21.91
CA GLN A 28 4.66 1.07 -21.07
C GLN A 28 4.10 1.32 -19.67
N SER A 29 4.30 0.35 -18.77
CA SER A 29 4.09 0.59 -17.34
C SER A 29 5.33 1.28 -16.80
N ASN A 30 5.19 2.53 -16.37
CA ASN A 30 6.26 3.21 -15.67
C ASN A 30 6.38 2.54 -14.28
N VAL A 31 7.37 1.65 -14.13
CA VAL A 31 7.58 0.98 -12.85
C VAL A 31 8.10 2.02 -11.87
N PRO A 32 7.46 2.18 -10.71
CA PRO A 32 7.94 3.11 -9.72
C PRO A 32 9.34 2.72 -9.23
N PRO A 33 10.28 3.66 -9.10
CA PRO A 33 11.65 3.34 -8.71
C PRO A 33 11.72 2.80 -7.27
N ASP A 34 10.87 3.31 -6.39
CA ASP A 34 10.94 3.04 -4.95
C ASP A 34 9.90 2.04 -4.46
N LEU A 35 8.67 2.04 -5.01
CA LEU A 35 7.64 1.04 -4.65
C LEU A 35 7.68 -0.23 -5.51
N THR A 36 8.85 -0.82 -5.67
CA THR A 36 8.96 -2.13 -6.32
C THR A 36 8.53 -3.26 -5.37
N TYR A 37 8.06 -4.39 -5.92
CA TYR A 37 7.80 -5.60 -5.13
C TYR A 37 8.99 -5.96 -4.23
N ARG A 38 10.22 -5.85 -4.75
CA ARG A 38 11.45 -6.12 -4.01
C ARG A 38 11.60 -5.19 -2.80
N ASN A 39 11.32 -3.90 -2.96
CA ASN A 39 11.43 -2.93 -1.87
C ASN A 39 10.35 -3.15 -0.82
N ILE A 40 9.11 -3.47 -1.21
CA ILE A 40 8.05 -3.84 -0.27
C ILE A 40 8.46 -5.06 0.55
N VAL A 41 8.92 -6.14 -0.10
CA VAL A 41 9.36 -7.36 0.60
C VAL A 41 10.53 -7.07 1.55
N ARG A 42 11.49 -6.25 1.12
CA ARG A 42 12.61 -5.82 1.97
C ARG A 42 12.11 -5.05 3.20
N ASP A 43 11.18 -4.13 3.02
CA ASP A 43 10.69 -3.31 4.12
C ASP A 43 9.84 -4.11 5.11
N LEU A 44 9.06 -5.09 4.62
CA LEU A 44 8.38 -6.07 5.48
C LEU A 44 9.37 -6.94 6.27
N SER A 45 10.42 -7.44 5.62
CA SER A 45 11.49 -8.19 6.30
C SER A 45 12.20 -7.35 7.38
N ASN A 46 12.34 -6.05 7.16
CA ASN A 46 12.86 -5.13 8.17
C ASN A 46 11.92 -5.00 9.38
N CYS A 47 10.59 -5.00 9.18
CA CYS A 47 9.63 -5.04 10.28
C CYS A 47 9.80 -6.31 11.11
N ASP A 48 9.84 -7.48 10.46
CA ASP A 48 9.99 -8.78 11.12
C ASP A 48 11.29 -8.85 11.94
N LYS A 49 12.39 -8.34 11.37
CA LYS A 49 13.68 -8.27 12.06
C LYS A 49 13.59 -7.42 13.33
N ARG A 50 12.98 -6.24 13.27
CA ARG A 50 12.82 -5.36 14.44
C ARG A 50 11.96 -5.99 15.53
N ILE A 51 10.91 -6.73 15.15
CA ILE A 51 10.11 -7.52 16.10
C ILE A 51 10.98 -8.56 16.80
N GLY A 52 11.80 -9.31 16.04
CA GLY A 52 12.75 -10.28 16.59
C GLY A 52 13.79 -9.66 17.53
N ASP A 53 14.27 -8.46 17.20
CA ASP A 53 15.22 -7.68 17.99
C ASP A 53 14.58 -6.97 19.20
N LYS A 54 13.25 -7.13 19.40
CA LYS A 54 12.44 -6.46 20.43
C LYS A 54 12.38 -4.93 20.30
N ASP A 55 12.72 -4.40 19.14
CA ASP A 55 12.54 -3.00 18.76
C ASP A 55 11.11 -2.78 18.24
N TYR A 56 10.13 -2.88 19.14
CA TYR A 56 8.70 -2.80 18.78
C TYR A 56 8.30 -1.41 18.27
N ALA A 57 8.84 -0.34 18.85
CA ALA A 57 8.61 1.03 18.39
C ALA A 57 9.18 1.26 16.98
N GLY A 58 10.37 0.72 16.71
CA GLY A 58 10.94 0.73 15.38
C GLY A 58 10.12 -0.08 14.38
N ALA A 59 9.60 -1.26 14.76
CA ALA A 59 8.74 -2.07 13.91
C ALA A 59 7.47 -1.32 13.50
N ILE A 60 6.79 -0.67 14.45
CA ILE A 60 5.61 0.16 14.20
C ILE A 60 5.95 1.35 13.28
N THR A 61 7.11 1.97 13.50
CA THR A 61 7.60 3.06 12.64
C THR A 61 7.84 2.57 11.21
N SER A 62 8.50 1.41 11.04
CA SER A 62 8.73 0.80 9.73
C SER A 62 7.42 0.44 9.02
N ALA A 63 6.44 -0.15 9.73
CA ALA A 63 5.12 -0.44 9.16
C ALA A 63 4.44 0.84 8.66
N ARG A 64 4.45 1.92 9.43
CA ARG A 64 3.94 3.23 9.00
C ARG A 64 4.66 3.73 7.74
N THR A 65 5.99 3.64 7.70
CA THR A 65 6.79 4.08 6.54
C THR A 65 6.42 3.33 5.28
N VAL A 66 6.19 2.02 5.35
CA VAL A 66 5.75 1.23 4.18
C VAL A 66 4.41 1.76 3.65
N VAL A 67 3.42 1.93 4.53
CA VAL A 67 2.09 2.40 4.12
C VAL A 67 2.15 3.83 3.55
N GLU A 68 2.99 4.68 4.14
CA GLU A 68 3.21 6.06 3.66
C GLU A 68 3.85 6.06 2.26
N GLY A 69 4.87 5.22 2.04
CA GLY A 69 5.52 5.06 0.74
C GLY A 69 4.54 4.55 -0.33
N VAL A 70 3.72 3.55 0.00
CA VAL A 70 2.65 3.06 -0.89
C VAL A 70 1.71 4.21 -1.27
N CYS A 71 1.29 5.02 -0.32
CA CYS A 71 0.35 6.10 -0.60
C CYS A 71 0.96 7.22 -1.45
N LYS A 72 2.19 7.66 -1.13
CA LYS A 72 2.93 8.69 -1.89
C LYS A 72 3.17 8.25 -3.33
N GLU A 73 3.56 7.01 -3.55
CA GLU A 73 3.82 6.50 -4.89
C GLU A 73 2.53 6.42 -5.71
N ASN A 74 1.44 5.88 -5.13
CA ASN A 74 0.17 5.81 -5.86
C ASN A 74 -0.35 7.20 -6.23
N LEU A 75 -0.21 8.19 -5.34
CA LEU A 75 -0.54 9.58 -5.67
C LEU A 75 0.32 10.11 -6.83
N THR A 76 1.62 9.82 -6.81
CA THR A 76 2.56 10.21 -7.88
C THR A 76 2.16 9.58 -9.22
N ILE A 77 1.80 8.30 -9.24
CA ILE A 77 1.29 7.58 -10.43
C ILE A 77 -0.01 8.23 -10.95
N LEU A 78 -0.88 8.68 -10.04
CA LEU A 78 -2.14 9.35 -10.37
C LEU A 78 -1.95 10.83 -10.76
N GLY A 79 -0.71 11.31 -10.86
CA GLY A 79 -0.36 12.67 -11.26
C GLY A 79 -0.41 13.71 -10.13
N GLU A 80 -0.63 13.29 -8.88
CA GLU A 80 -0.68 14.14 -7.70
C GLU A 80 0.69 14.15 -7.01
N LYS A 81 1.39 15.29 -7.03
CA LYS A 81 2.66 15.44 -6.30
C LYS A 81 2.39 15.94 -4.90
N VAL A 82 2.64 15.09 -3.90
CA VAL A 82 2.60 15.48 -2.49
C VAL A 82 3.77 16.42 -2.19
N THR A 83 3.51 17.72 -2.08
CA THR A 83 4.54 18.75 -1.81
C THR A 83 4.85 18.92 -0.33
N ASP A 84 3.93 18.53 0.55
CA ASP A 84 4.11 18.55 2.00
C ASP A 84 4.72 17.22 2.47
N GLU A 85 6.03 17.22 2.71
CA GLU A 85 6.73 16.05 3.25
C GLU A 85 6.25 15.66 4.65
N ASN A 86 5.66 16.59 5.40
CA ASN A 86 5.18 16.40 6.77
C ASN A 86 3.70 16.00 6.84
N LEU A 87 3.07 15.73 5.69
CA LEU A 87 1.68 15.31 5.65
C LEU A 87 1.46 14.05 6.48
N SER A 88 0.53 14.09 7.42
CA SER A 88 0.24 12.93 8.27
C SER A 88 -0.32 11.77 7.45
N LEU A 89 0.00 10.54 7.84
CA LEU A 89 -0.48 9.33 7.15
C LEU A 89 -2.01 9.31 6.94
N PRO A 90 -2.86 9.69 7.92
CA PRO A 90 -4.30 9.78 7.70
C PRO A 90 -4.71 10.79 6.63
N LYS A 91 -4.05 11.96 6.57
CA LYS A 91 -4.32 12.97 5.53
C LYS A 91 -3.88 12.47 4.15
N LEU A 92 -2.72 11.83 4.08
CA LEU A 92 -2.20 11.23 2.86
C LEU A 92 -3.13 10.14 2.31
N PHE A 93 -3.61 9.25 3.18
CA PHE A 93 -4.57 8.20 2.81
C PHE A 93 -5.92 8.77 2.35
N ASN A 94 -6.42 9.82 3.02
CA ASN A 94 -7.64 10.50 2.60
C ASN A 94 -7.49 11.13 1.21
N LEU A 95 -6.35 11.74 0.91
CA LEU A 95 -6.06 12.27 -0.42
C LEU A 95 -6.08 11.16 -1.47
N LEU A 96 -5.35 10.06 -1.22
CA LEU A 96 -5.33 8.91 -2.12
C LEU A 96 -6.73 8.32 -2.34
N SER A 97 -7.51 8.16 -1.27
CA SER A 97 -8.86 7.62 -1.34
C SER A 97 -9.77 8.46 -2.25
N LYS A 98 -9.60 9.78 -2.27
CA LYS A 98 -10.34 10.66 -3.20
C LYS A 98 -9.91 10.45 -4.64
N HIS A 99 -8.61 10.37 -4.92
CA HIS A 99 -8.11 10.12 -6.29
C HIS A 99 -8.53 8.74 -6.83
N LEU A 100 -8.57 7.73 -5.96
CA LEU A 100 -9.05 6.40 -6.31
C LEU A 100 -10.59 6.29 -6.32
N ASN A 101 -11.31 7.38 -6.02
CA ASN A 101 -12.76 7.40 -5.87
C ASN A 101 -13.29 6.42 -4.79
N LEU A 102 -12.44 6.08 -3.81
CA LEU A 102 -12.69 5.18 -2.67
C LEU A 102 -13.17 5.91 -1.40
N ASP A 103 -13.34 7.23 -1.45
CA ASP A 103 -13.84 8.00 -0.32
C ASP A 103 -15.25 7.55 0.10
N SER A 104 -15.47 7.33 1.40
CA SER A 104 -16.75 6.83 1.92
C SER A 104 -17.94 7.77 1.69
N SER A 105 -17.68 9.05 1.40
CA SER A 105 -18.71 10.01 1.00
C SER A 105 -19.24 9.80 -0.42
N ASN A 106 -18.59 8.94 -1.22
CA ASN A 106 -19.01 8.62 -2.57
C ASN A 106 -20.43 8.04 -2.59
N THR A 107 -21.36 8.77 -3.21
CA THR A 107 -22.77 8.39 -3.26
C THR A 107 -23.04 7.16 -4.12
N LYS A 108 -22.12 6.79 -5.02
CA LYS A 108 -22.24 5.61 -5.90
C LYS A 108 -21.89 4.30 -5.22
N PHE A 109 -21.34 4.34 -4.00
CA PHE A 109 -20.95 3.13 -3.29
C PHE A 109 -22.11 2.46 -2.59
N GLU A 110 -22.18 1.15 -2.74
CA GLU A 110 -22.98 0.30 -1.89
C GLU A 110 -22.52 0.41 -0.43
N LYS A 111 -23.46 0.19 0.50
CA LYS A 111 -23.22 0.35 1.94
C LYS A 111 -22.00 -0.45 2.42
N SER A 112 -21.88 -1.70 1.99
CA SER A 112 -20.78 -2.58 2.38
C SER A 112 -19.42 -2.05 1.94
N LEU A 113 -19.32 -1.43 0.76
CA LEU A 113 -18.06 -0.84 0.30
C LEU A 113 -17.68 0.40 1.13
N LYS A 114 -18.65 1.23 1.52
CA LYS A 114 -18.41 2.36 2.44
C LYS A 114 -17.93 1.90 3.81
N GLU A 115 -18.46 0.79 4.31
CA GLU A 115 -18.03 0.19 5.58
C GLU A 115 -16.58 -0.30 5.49
N ILE A 116 -16.20 -0.94 4.39
CA ILE A 116 -14.81 -1.38 4.14
C ILE A 116 -13.85 -0.19 4.12
N THR A 117 -14.16 0.85 3.34
CA THR A 117 -13.26 2.01 3.22
C THR A 117 -13.18 2.80 4.51
N SER A 118 -14.28 2.93 5.25
CA SER A 118 -14.28 3.52 6.60
C SER A 118 -13.44 2.71 7.58
N GLY A 119 -13.53 1.38 7.54
CA GLY A 119 -12.71 0.48 8.35
C GLY A 119 -11.22 0.67 8.09
N LEU A 120 -10.84 0.74 6.81
CA LEU A 120 -9.45 1.00 6.42
C LEU A 120 -8.95 2.36 6.93
N SER A 121 -9.74 3.42 6.79
CA SER A 121 -9.40 4.74 7.35
C SER A 121 -9.14 4.69 8.87
N LYS A 122 -9.93 3.89 9.60
CA LYS A 122 -9.75 3.71 11.05
C LYS A 122 -8.46 2.96 11.38
N VAL A 123 -8.11 1.92 10.61
CA VAL A 123 -6.83 1.20 10.77
C VAL A 123 -5.65 2.15 10.56
N ILE A 124 -5.70 2.97 9.50
CA ILE A 124 -4.67 3.97 9.20
C ILE A 124 -4.54 5.00 10.33
N GLN A 125 -5.68 5.48 10.85
CA GLN A 125 -5.70 6.40 11.98
C GLN A 125 -5.06 5.78 13.23
N GLY A 126 -5.45 4.55 13.59
CA GLY A 126 -4.90 3.82 14.73
C GLY A 126 -3.39 3.60 14.59
N LEU A 127 -2.91 3.20 13.41
CA LEU A 127 -1.47 3.05 13.15
C LEU A 127 -0.70 4.37 13.38
N SER A 128 -1.28 5.50 12.94
CA SER A 128 -0.67 6.81 13.16
C SER A 128 -0.61 7.17 14.64
N GLU A 129 -1.65 6.87 15.40
CA GLU A 129 -1.74 7.14 16.85
C GLU A 129 -0.76 6.28 17.65
N VAL A 130 -0.74 4.97 17.41
CA VAL A 130 0.18 4.03 18.09
C VAL A 130 1.64 4.45 17.84
N ARG A 131 1.98 4.80 16.60
CA ARG A 131 3.32 5.33 16.28
C ARG A 131 3.62 6.61 17.07
N ASN A 132 2.67 7.55 17.13
CA ASN A 132 2.89 8.82 17.81
C ASN A 132 3.09 8.64 19.32
N GLN A 133 2.36 7.73 19.94
CA GLN A 133 2.54 7.37 21.36
C GLN A 133 3.90 6.71 21.64
N SER A 134 4.45 5.98 20.65
CA SER A 134 5.76 5.33 20.73
C SER A 134 6.96 6.24 20.45
N SER A 135 6.74 7.42 19.88
CA SER A 135 7.78 8.39 19.51
C SER A 135 7.99 9.40 20.65
N ASP A 136 9.25 9.75 20.95
CA ASP A 136 9.72 10.56 22.11
C ASP A 136 9.20 12.02 22.19
N SER A 137 8.17 12.39 21.44
CA SER A 137 7.79 13.77 21.18
C SER A 137 6.93 14.43 22.26
N HIS A 138 7.13 14.13 23.57
CA HIS A 138 6.94 15.04 24.73
C HIS A 138 6.70 14.30 26.06
N SER A 139 6.43 13.00 26.06
CA SER A 139 6.42 12.09 27.21
C SER A 139 6.09 10.71 26.66
N LYS A 140 6.98 9.71 26.74
CA LYS A 140 6.62 8.32 26.38
C LYS A 140 5.47 7.86 27.27
N THR A 141 4.23 7.99 26.80
CA THR A 141 3.04 7.61 27.57
C THR A 141 2.86 6.09 27.55
N VAL A 142 3.35 5.41 26.50
CA VAL A 142 3.26 3.96 26.33
C VAL A 142 4.53 3.45 25.66
N ASN A 143 5.19 2.46 26.27
CA ASN A 143 6.27 1.71 25.63
C ASN A 143 5.66 0.53 24.86
N PRO A 144 5.74 0.49 23.52
CA PRO A 144 5.17 -0.62 22.74
C PRO A 144 5.68 -1.97 23.23
N GLN A 145 4.80 -2.95 23.19
CA GLN A 145 5.06 -4.33 23.60
C GLN A 145 4.87 -5.23 22.38
N PHE A 146 5.28 -6.50 22.50
CA PHE A 146 5.17 -7.48 21.42
C PHE A 146 3.78 -7.47 20.75
N HIS A 147 2.69 -7.54 21.52
CA HIS A 147 1.32 -7.55 20.99
C HIS A 147 0.86 -6.27 20.28
N HIS A 148 1.62 -5.17 20.38
CA HIS A 148 1.35 -3.94 19.63
C HIS A 148 2.05 -3.92 18.26
N ALA A 149 3.03 -4.81 18.03
CA ALA A 149 3.88 -4.80 16.85
C ALA A 149 3.66 -6.01 15.91
N VAL A 150 2.74 -6.92 16.27
CA VAL A 150 2.42 -8.15 15.51
C VAL A 150 0.97 -8.19 15.06
#